data_AF-A0A2V5NIL6-F1
#
_entry.id   AF-A0A2V5NIL6-F1
#
_cell.length_a   1.000
_cell.length_b   1.000
_cell.length_c   1.000
_cell.angle_alpha   90.00
_cell.angle_beta   90.00
_cell.angle_gamma   90.00
#
_symmetry.space_group_name_H-M   'P 1'
#
loop_
_entity.id
_entity.type
_entity.pdbx_description
1 polymer ?
#
loop_
_entity_poly.entity_id
_entity_poly.type
_entity_poly.pdbx_seq_one_letter_code
_entity_poly.pdbx_strand_id
1 'polypeptide(L)'
;MGYEPSAWMIVPFGLLLALIALAPLFFPDWWLKHYPKVAFALAAVTLSYYLFALPRAAWSTVATTATDYVSFIALIGSLFVVSGGIHIIVKGEATPRANTIFLLIGAVIANVLGTTGA
;
A
#
# COMPACT_ATOMS: atom_id res chain seq x y z
N MET A 1 11.41 -12.64 28.45
CA MET A 1 11.70 -13.69 27.46
C MET A 1 11.29 -13.15 26.10
N GLY A 2 12.24 -13.05 25.16
CA GLY A 2 11.98 -12.51 23.83
C GLY A 2 10.99 -13.40 23.10
N TYR A 3 9.90 -12.81 22.64
CA TYR A 3 8.98 -13.48 21.74
C TYR A 3 9.65 -13.50 20.36
N GLU A 4 10.13 -14.66 19.93
CA GLU A 4 10.68 -14.86 18.59
C GLU A 4 9.51 -15.10 17.61
N PRO A 5 9.25 -14.19 16.66
CA PRO A 5 8.16 -14.34 15.72
C PRO A 5 8.40 -15.55 14.80
N SER A 6 7.47 -16.50 14.78
CA SER A 6 7.50 -17.58 13.79
C SER A 6 6.97 -17.09 12.44
N ALA A 7 7.57 -17.52 11.33
CA ALA A 7 7.16 -17.13 9.98
C ALA A 7 5.66 -17.41 9.68
N TRP A 8 5.07 -18.42 10.32
CA TRP A 8 3.65 -18.77 10.16
C TRP A 8 2.68 -17.70 10.64
N MET A 9 3.11 -16.77 11.49
CA MET A 9 2.26 -15.69 12.00
C MET A 9 1.83 -14.72 10.89
N ILE A 10 2.56 -14.66 9.78
CA ILE A 10 2.22 -13.77 8.65
C ILE A 10 1.01 -14.25 7.85
N VAL A 11 0.58 -15.51 8.01
CA VAL A 11 -0.42 -16.15 7.13
C VAL A 11 -1.70 -15.31 6.96
N PRO A 12 -2.33 -14.76 8.01
CA PRO A 12 -3.54 -13.96 7.84
C PRO A 12 -3.30 -12.69 7.01
N PHE A 13 -2.17 -12.03 7.22
CA PHE A 13 -1.79 -10.85 6.44
C PHE A 13 -1.43 -11.22 4.99
N GLY A 14 -0.70 -12.30 4.77
CA GLY A 14 -0.39 -12.81 3.43
C GLY A 14 -1.64 -13.18 2.65
N LEU A 15 -2.63 -13.83 3.30
CA LEU A 15 -3.93 -14.13 2.70
C LEU A 15 -4.72 -12.87 2.36
N LEU A 16 -4.73 -11.87 3.26
CA LEU A 16 -5.33 -10.58 2.99
C LEU A 16 -4.73 -9.95 1.72
N LEU A 17 -3.40 -9.90 1.61
CA LEU A 17 -2.73 -9.33 0.44
C LEU A 17 -3.02 -10.13 -0.83
N ALA A 18 -2.94 -11.46 -0.76
CA ALA A 18 -3.24 -12.33 -1.87
C ALA A 18 -4.68 -12.13 -2.36
N LEU A 19 -5.65 -12.01 -1.45
CA LEU A 19 -7.05 -11.80 -1.86
C LEU A 19 -7.24 -10.43 -2.50
N ILE A 20 -6.65 -9.37 -1.95
CA ILE A 20 -6.73 -8.02 -2.53
C ILE A 20 -6.09 -7.96 -3.93
N ALA A 21 -5.02 -8.72 -4.16
CA ALA A 21 -4.35 -8.79 -5.46
C ALA A 21 -5.11 -9.66 -6.47
N LEU A 22 -5.62 -10.82 -6.05
CA LEU A 22 -6.18 -11.84 -6.94
C LEU A 22 -7.69 -11.66 -7.20
N ALA A 23 -8.47 -11.20 -6.21
CA ALA A 23 -9.91 -11.02 -6.37
C ALA A 23 -10.30 -10.06 -7.52
N PRO A 24 -9.65 -8.90 -7.75
CA PRO A 24 -9.98 -8.06 -8.90
C PRO A 24 -9.64 -8.72 -10.24
N LEU A 25 -8.67 -9.64 -10.28
CA LEU A 25 -8.28 -10.36 -11.50
C LEU A 25 -9.29 -11.44 -11.88
N PHE A 26 -9.79 -12.19 -10.89
CA PHE A 26 -10.73 -13.29 -11.13
C PHE A 26 -12.21 -12.87 -11.09
N PHE A 27 -12.55 -11.83 -10.32
CA PHE A 27 -13.94 -11.40 -10.08
C PHE A 27 -14.08 -9.87 -10.12
N PRO A 28 -13.78 -9.20 -11.24
CA PRO A 28 -13.70 -7.73 -11.32
C PRO A 28 -15.00 -7.02 -10.95
N ASP A 29 -16.13 -7.41 -11.55
CA ASP A 29 -17.42 -6.73 -11.34
C ASP A 29 -17.94 -6.85 -9.90
N TRP A 30 -17.68 -8.00 -9.26
CA TRP A 30 -18.05 -8.22 -7.87
C TRP A 30 -17.13 -7.47 -6.92
N TRP A 31 -15.82 -7.50 -7.19
CA TRP A 31 -14.81 -6.83 -6.38
C TRP A 31 -15.05 -5.32 -6.34
N LEU A 32 -15.29 -4.69 -7.48
CA LEU A 32 -15.56 -3.24 -7.54
C LEU A 32 -16.78 -2.82 -6.69
N LYS A 33 -17.79 -3.68 -6.57
CA LYS A 33 -19.00 -3.42 -5.77
C LYS A 33 -18.81 -3.67 -4.28
N HIS A 34 -18.01 -4.67 -3.91
CA HIS A 34 -17.89 -5.15 -2.52
C HIS A 34 -16.54 -4.88 -1.87
N TYR A 35 -15.59 -4.29 -2.60
CA TYR A 35 -14.21 -4.05 -2.17
C TYR A 35 -14.10 -3.50 -0.74
N PRO A 36 -14.80 -2.41 -0.34
CA PRO A 36 -14.64 -1.86 0.99
C PRO A 36 -15.03 -2.88 2.06
N LYS A 37 -16.16 -3.57 1.87
CA LYS A 37 -16.68 -4.55 2.84
C LYS A 37 -15.71 -5.72 3.01
N VAL A 38 -15.19 -6.23 1.90
CA VAL A 38 -14.26 -7.37 1.90
C VAL A 38 -12.93 -6.98 2.52
N ALA A 39 -12.37 -5.81 2.14
CA ALA A 39 -11.12 -5.31 2.69
C ALA A 39 -11.22 -5.09 4.21
N PHE A 40 -12.29 -4.45 4.69
CA PHE A 40 -12.52 -4.26 6.14
C PHE A 40 -12.69 -5.58 6.87
N ALA A 41 -13.42 -6.55 6.29
CA ALA A 41 -13.60 -7.85 6.91
C ALA A 41 -12.27 -8.61 7.05
N LEU A 42 -11.45 -8.64 5.99
CA LEU A 42 -10.13 -9.28 6.02
C LEU A 42 -9.19 -8.58 7.01
N ALA A 43 -9.19 -7.25 7.02
CA ALA A 43 -8.39 -6.47 7.96
C ALA A 43 -8.80 -6.76 9.41
N ALA A 44 -10.10 -6.83 9.70
CA ALA A 44 -10.62 -7.16 11.02
C ALA A 44 -10.22 -8.57 11.46
N VAL A 45 -10.26 -9.56 10.56
CA VAL A 45 -9.81 -10.93 10.86
C VAL A 45 -8.32 -10.95 11.20
N THR A 46 -7.48 -10.35 10.35
CA THR A 46 -6.03 -10.28 10.57
C THR A 46 -5.67 -9.55 11.87
N LEU A 47 -6.30 -8.40 12.12
CA LEU A 47 -6.07 -7.63 13.34
C LEU A 47 -6.52 -8.40 14.58
N SER A 48 -7.67 -9.07 14.51
CA SER A 48 -8.19 -9.89 15.60
C SER A 48 -7.25 -11.05 15.92
N TYR A 49 -6.66 -11.70 14.91
CA TYR A 49 -5.63 -12.71 15.12
C TYR A 49 -4.42 -12.14 15.88
N TYR A 50 -3.91 -10.97 15.48
CA TYR A 50 -2.75 -10.36 16.14
C TYR A 50 -3.03 -9.86 17.57
N LEU A 51 -4.26 -9.44 17.85
CA LEU A 51 -4.62 -8.95 19.19
C LEU A 51 -5.01 -10.08 20.14
N PHE A 52 -5.72 -11.11 19.67
CA PHE A 52 -6.30 -12.12 20.57
C PHE A 52 -5.55 -13.46 20.55
N ALA A 53 -4.93 -13.84 19.43
CA ALA A 53 -4.24 -15.13 19.32
C ALA A 53 -2.74 -15.06 19.65
N LEU A 54 -2.11 -13.89 19.50
CA LEU A 54 -0.70 -13.69 19.83
C LEU A 54 -0.52 -13.20 21.29
N PRO A 55 0.67 -13.40 21.89
CA PRO A 55 0.96 -12.91 23.23
C PRO A 55 0.85 -11.39 23.34
N ARG A 56 0.56 -10.87 24.54
CA ARG A 56 0.44 -9.41 24.79
C ARG A 56 1.66 -8.59 24.36
N ALA A 57 2.84 -9.21 24.32
CA ALA A 57 4.06 -8.57 23.81
C ALA A 57 3.93 -8.13 22.33
N ALA A 58 3.05 -8.76 21.54
CA ALA A 58 2.79 -8.37 20.16
C ALA A 58 1.93 -7.09 20.03
N TRP A 59 1.22 -6.69 21.09
CA TRP A 59 0.31 -5.53 21.05
C TRP A 59 1.05 -4.21 20.85
N SER A 60 2.23 -4.07 21.48
CA SER A 60 3.08 -2.89 21.27
C SER A 60 3.52 -2.79 19.82
N THR A 61 3.90 -3.91 19.20
CA THR A 61 4.24 -3.95 17.77
C THR A 61 3.06 -3.54 16.90
N VAL A 62 1.85 -4.06 17.16
CA VAL A 62 0.64 -3.66 16.41
C VAL A 62 0.38 -2.16 16.53
N ALA A 63 0.51 -1.58 17.73
CA ALA A 63 0.30 -0.15 17.96
C ALA A 63 1.37 0.72 17.28
N THR A 64 2.65 0.33 17.35
CA THR A 64 3.74 1.00 16.64
C THR A 64 3.51 0.96 15.13
N THR A 65 3.24 -0.23 14.58
CA THR A 65 2.96 -0.39 13.15
C THR A 65 1.73 0.41 12.73
N ALA A 66 0.66 0.47 13.52
CA ALA A 66 -0.49 1.32 13.20
C ALA A 66 -0.10 2.81 13.08
N THR A 67 0.78 3.28 13.96
CA THR A 67 1.30 4.66 13.92
C THR A 67 2.15 4.90 12.66
N ASP A 68 2.99 3.93 12.28
CA ASP A 68 3.78 3.98 11.05
C ASP A 68 2.87 4.02 9.81
N TYR A 69 1.79 3.24 9.81
CA TYR A 69 0.79 3.22 8.75
C TYR A 69 0.08 4.57 8.60
N VAL A 70 -0.35 5.18 9.71
CA VAL A 70 -0.97 6.52 9.68
C VAL A 70 0.02 7.55 9.12
N SER A 71 1.27 7.51 9.56
CA SER A 71 2.32 8.40 9.08
C SER A 71 2.58 8.21 7.58
N PHE A 72 2.62 6.96 7.11
CA PHE A 72 2.77 6.62 5.71
C PHE A 72 1.58 7.09 4.86
N ILE A 73 0.34 6.89 5.33
CA ILE A 73 -0.88 7.38 4.65
C ILE A 73 -0.85 8.91 4.54
N ALA A 74 -0.44 9.61 5.61
CA ALA A 74 -0.30 11.06 5.59
C ALA A 74 0.78 11.52 4.59
N LEU A 75 1.92 10.81 4.53
CA LEU A 75 2.98 11.08 3.56
C LEU A 75 2.48 10.91 2.12
N ILE A 76 1.88 9.76 1.79
CA ILE A 76 1.33 9.51 0.44
C ILE A 76 0.21 10.49 0.10
N GLY A 77 -0.65 10.82 1.05
CA GLY A 77 -1.70 11.83 0.89
C GLY A 77 -1.13 13.22 0.58
N SER A 78 -0.08 13.64 1.29
CA SER A 78 0.63 14.89 1.02
C SER A 78 1.24 14.89 -0.38
N LEU A 79 1.93 13.81 -0.76
CA LEU A 79 2.49 13.67 -2.11
C LEU A 79 1.41 13.72 -3.20
N PHE A 80 0.26 13.10 -2.98
CA PHE A 80 -0.87 13.14 -3.90
C PHE A 80 -1.41 14.57 -4.07
N VAL A 81 -1.61 15.30 -2.96
CA VAL A 81 -2.12 16.67 -3.01
C VAL A 81 -1.12 17.62 -3.68
N VAL A 82 0.16 17.56 -3.29
CA VAL A 82 1.21 18.41 -3.86
C VAL A 82 1.39 18.10 -5.34
N SER A 83 1.53 16.82 -5.72
CA SER A 83 1.75 16.42 -7.11
C SER A 83 0.53 16.69 -7.99
N GLY A 84 -0.69 16.47 -7.48
CA GLY A 84 -1.92 16.76 -8.20
C GLY A 84 -2.14 18.25 -8.48
N GLY A 85 -1.53 19.13 -7.66
CA GLY A 85 -1.51 20.57 -7.89
C GLY A 85 -0.50 21.05 -8.95
N ILE A 86 0.45 20.20 -9.37
CA ILE A 86 1.46 20.55 -10.37
C ILE A 86 0.87 20.36 -11.78
N HIS A 87 0.57 21.46 -12.47
CA HIS A 87 0.15 21.45 -13.87
C HIS A 87 1.33 21.78 -14.80
N ILE A 88 1.79 20.80 -15.57
CA ILE A 88 2.84 20.98 -16.59
C ILE A 88 2.19 20.94 -17.96
N ILE A 89 2.23 22.07 -18.67
CA ILE A 89 1.73 22.18 -20.04
C ILE A 89 2.91 21.96 -20.99
N VAL A 90 2.95 20.81 -21.65
CA VAL A 90 3.95 20.50 -22.68
C VAL A 90 3.35 20.80 -24.06
N LYS A 91 4.06 21.59 -24.88
CA LYS A 91 3.67 21.85 -26.26
C LYS A 91 4.17 20.71 -27.16
N GLY A 92 3.27 20.05 -27.88
CA GLY A 92 3.59 18.97 -28.82
C GLY A 92 2.50 17.91 -28.92
N GLU A 93 2.62 17.00 -29.89
CA GLU A 93 1.72 15.84 -30.00
C GLU A 93 2.07 14.80 -28.92
N ALA A 94 1.04 14.24 -28.28
CA ALA A 94 1.17 13.17 -27.28
C ALA A 94 1.50 11.82 -27.96
N THR A 95 2.70 11.72 -28.54
CA THR A 95 3.19 10.48 -29.14
C THR A 95 3.74 9.52 -28.07
N PRO A 96 3.67 8.19 -28.29
CA PRO A 96 4.20 7.21 -27.33
C PRO A 96 5.66 7.47 -26.95
N ARG A 97 6.50 7.85 -27.93
CA ARG A 97 7.93 8.15 -27.71
C ARG A 97 8.13 9.34 -26.77
N ALA A 98 7.38 10.42 -26.96
CA ALA A 98 7.46 11.61 -26.12
C ALA A 98 7.06 11.29 -24.67
N ASN A 99 5.99 10.52 -24.49
CA ASN A 99 5.53 10.10 -23.16
C ASN A 99 6.56 9.20 -22.46
N THR A 100 7.17 8.24 -23.16
CA THR A 100 8.20 7.39 -22.58
C THR A 100 9.43 8.19 -22.15
N ILE A 101 9.89 9.15 -22.96
CA ILE A 101 11.01 10.03 -22.59
C ILE A 101 10.65 10.87 -21.37
N PHE A 102 9.44 11.44 -21.33
CA PHE A 102 8.97 12.22 -20.19
C PHE A 102 8.94 11.39 -18.90
N LEU A 103 8.41 10.17 -18.95
CA LEU A 103 8.40 9.23 -17.83
C LEU A 103 9.81 8.80 -17.42
N LEU A 104 10.72 8.57 -18.38
CA LEU A 104 12.11 8.20 -18.11
C LEU A 104 12.84 9.32 -17.35
N ILE A 105 12.69 10.57 -17.78
CA ILE A 105 13.28 11.73 -17.11
C ILE A 105 12.71 11.85 -15.69
N GLY A 106 11.39 11.74 -15.55
CA GLY A 106 10.73 11.74 -14.24
C GLY A 106 11.24 10.63 -13.31
N ALA A 107 11.41 9.43 -13.85
CA ALA A 107 11.93 8.28 -13.11
C ALA A 107 13.38 8.49 -12.64
N VAL A 108 14.27 9.00 -13.51
CA VAL A 108 15.67 9.29 -13.13
C VAL A 108 15.73 10.34 -12.03
N ILE A 109 14.98 11.44 -12.17
CA ILE A 109 14.95 12.52 -11.16
C ILE A 109 14.40 12.00 -9.83
N ALA A 110 13.31 11.23 -9.86
CA ALA A 110 12.74 10.62 -8.66
C ALA A 110 13.72 9.64 -7.99
N ASN A 111 14.53 8.93 -8.78
CA ASN A 111 15.54 8.01 -8.25
C ASN A 111 16.69 8.72 -7.55
N VAL A 112 17.17 9.82 -8.12
CA VAL A 112 18.22 10.64 -7.49
C VAL A 112 17.75 11.29 -6.19
N LEU A 113 16.47 11.70 -6.12
CA LEU A 113 15.89 12.34 -4.94
C LEU A 113 15.53 11.37 -3.81
N GLY A 114 15.53 10.06 -4.06
CA GLY A 114 15.28 9.05 -3.03
C GLY A 114 13.82 8.98 -2.56
N THR A 115 12.87 8.91 -3.49
CA THR A 115 11.48 8.59 -3.13
C THR A 115 11.39 7.18 -2.54
N THR A 116 10.38 6.89 -1.72
CA THR A 116 10.22 5.59 -1.02
C THR A 116 10.14 4.35 -1.93
N GLY A 117 10.18 4.50 -3.26
CA GLY A 117 10.24 3.41 -4.25
C GLY A 117 11.36 3.54 -5.29
N ALA A 118 12.38 4.36 -5.02
CA ALA A 118 13.61 4.53 -5.82
C ALA A 118 14.79 3.77 -5.22
#